data_AF-A0A931VF87-F1
#
_entry.id   AF-A0A931VF87-F1
#
_cell.length_a   1.000
_cell.length_b   1.000
_cell.length_c   1.000
_cell.angle_alpha   90.00
_cell.angle_beta   90.00
_cell.angle_gamma   90.00
#
_symmetry.space_group_name_H-M   'P 1'
#
loop_
_entity.id
_entity.type
_entity.pdbx_description
1 polymer ?
#
loop_
_entity_poly.entity_id
_entity_poly.type
_entity_poly.pdbx_seq_one_letter_code
_entity_poly.pdbx_strand_id
1 'polypeptide(L)'
;MERIRYFISKSSTTIQKASGGFTLVEILLVIAVVSIVTSVGANTYNDYANAKRISTAADEVANALNVAKSRAISQVKPAACGSAELDGYRLVVCPGGCTGGNYRYQVETYCGGNGVRVGPIYSLPANVTFSSTSQQTVLFRTITGAAESSNDIILNSSGKTRRVSTTKAGVIAMIDPGAPLPTSTPIPGTAPTPTTAPPAPTVNLSANPTTITLGNSSTLSWSSTNAVTCTATDGWSGAKATTGTQSVSPATTTTYSIYCQSSAGVYSSVKSVDITVNPGPTASLTADPNPIVAGGSTTLQWSSTNATGCTASGGWTGAKATSGTQSVSPAATTGYSIYCTSSDGTNSSTQTVTVTVNQPTPTPTIAGTVYMPFSTTGLTSDTAGNVWKNSNFRVLDSGGAIINQVGFYGSAGSGANWEARVSNSAGITDGTLIASGTLGTVAESGFYTQATNFTLAYNAYAVFRVFQSTGTTSYYKASSAPSPFSYNKYNIGSGTLWPTGSYEYRFIYQ
;
A
#
# COMPACT_ATOMS: atom_id res chain seq x y z
N MET A 1 -22.98 -20.49 49.42
CA MET A 1 -21.89 -20.13 50.36
C MET A 1 -21.84 -21.17 51.48
N GLU A 2 -21.70 -22.47 51.17
CA GLU A 2 -21.71 -23.51 52.23
C GLU A 2 -21.12 -24.89 51.81
N ARG A 3 -20.05 -24.92 51.01
CA ARG A 3 -19.25 -26.15 50.76
C ARG A 3 -17.73 -25.91 50.60
N ILE A 4 -17.19 -24.83 51.17
CA ILE A 4 -15.74 -24.50 51.13
C ILE A 4 -15.17 -24.29 52.56
N ARG A 5 -15.77 -24.91 53.59
CA ARG A 5 -15.30 -24.77 54.99
C ARG A 5 -15.02 -26.09 55.71
N TYR A 6 -14.81 -27.20 54.99
CA TYR A 6 -14.52 -28.50 55.61
C TYR A 6 -13.10 -29.06 55.35
N PHE A 7 -12.26 -28.38 54.54
CA PHE A 7 -10.87 -28.81 54.30
C PHE A 7 -9.81 -27.78 54.74
N ILE A 8 -10.15 -26.92 55.70
CA ILE A 8 -9.17 -26.06 56.40
C ILE A 8 -9.36 -26.25 57.91
N SER A 9 -9.22 -27.49 58.39
CA SER A 9 -9.22 -27.81 59.81
C SER A 9 -8.61 -29.18 60.07
N LYS A 10 -7.28 -29.26 59.91
CA LYS A 10 -6.32 -30.20 60.53
C LYS A 10 -5.23 -30.51 59.53
N SER A 11 -4.19 -29.69 59.52
CA SER A 11 -2.80 -30.07 59.27
C SER A 11 -1.92 -28.84 59.46
N SER A 12 -1.93 -28.26 60.68
CA SER A 12 -0.78 -27.47 61.11
C SER A 12 0.34 -28.47 61.43
N THR A 13 0.90 -29.07 60.38
CA THR A 13 2.10 -29.89 60.50
C THR A 13 3.26 -28.91 60.47
N THR A 14 3.75 -28.59 61.66
CA THR A 14 5.03 -27.94 61.90
C THR A 14 6.06 -28.58 60.98
N ILE A 15 6.60 -27.83 60.01
CA ILE A 15 7.80 -28.24 59.28
C ILE A 15 8.94 -28.19 60.30
N GLN A 16 9.13 -29.30 61.01
CA GLN A 16 10.37 -29.59 61.69
C GLN A 16 11.43 -29.62 60.59
N LYS A 17 12.24 -28.56 60.51
CA LYS A 17 13.48 -28.56 59.74
C LYS A 17 14.35 -29.64 60.36
N ALA A 18 14.25 -30.86 59.85
CA ALA A 18 15.18 -31.93 60.15
C ALA A 18 16.54 -31.48 59.62
N SER A 19 17.30 -30.79 60.47
CA SER A 19 18.73 -30.57 60.29
C SER A 19 19.45 -31.90 60.50
N GLY A 20 19.19 -32.86 59.61
CA GLY A 20 20.08 -33.99 59.39
C GLY A 20 21.31 -33.44 58.68
N GLY A 21 22.28 -32.96 59.44
CA GLY A 21 23.59 -32.65 58.89
C GLY A 21 24.19 -33.95 58.33
N PHE A 22 24.68 -33.91 57.10
CA PHE A 22 25.42 -35.04 56.52
C PHE A 22 26.61 -35.37 57.41
N THR A 23 26.79 -36.64 57.73
CA THR A 23 27.97 -37.09 58.47
C THR A 23 29.22 -36.87 57.62
N LEU A 24 30.36 -36.67 58.27
CA LEU A 24 31.65 -36.49 57.56
C LEU A 24 31.95 -37.67 56.63
N VAL A 25 31.51 -38.88 57.01
CA VAL A 25 31.64 -40.11 56.21
C VAL A 25 30.80 -40.05 54.93
N GLU A 26 29.56 -39.55 54.99
CA GLU A 26 28.71 -39.40 53.81
C GLU A 26 29.28 -38.38 52.83
N ILE A 27 29.80 -37.25 53.32
CA ILE A 27 30.44 -36.24 52.46
C ILE A 27 31.69 -36.82 51.77
N LEU A 28 32.53 -37.56 52.50
CA LEU A 28 33.71 -38.20 51.93
C LEU A 28 33.35 -39.26 50.89
N LEU A 29 32.29 -40.04 51.13
CA LEU A 29 31.83 -41.06 50.18
C LEU A 29 31.24 -40.43 48.91
N VAL A 30 30.48 -39.34 49.04
CA VAL A 30 29.94 -38.61 47.89
C VAL A 30 31.06 -38.00 47.05
N ILE A 31 32.06 -37.36 47.69
CA ILE A 31 33.22 -36.81 46.96
C ILE A 31 34.00 -37.92 46.25
N ALA A 32 34.21 -39.07 46.90
CA ALA A 32 34.87 -40.22 46.29
C ALA A 32 34.12 -40.73 45.06
N VAL A 33 32.81 -40.97 45.17
CA VAL A 33 31.98 -41.45 44.04
C VAL A 33 31.94 -40.41 42.92
N VAL A 34 31.76 -39.13 43.23
CA VAL A 34 31.75 -38.05 42.23
C VAL A 34 33.11 -37.96 41.53
N SER A 35 34.24 -38.11 42.24
CA SER A 35 35.57 -38.09 41.63
C SER A 35 35.81 -39.24 40.65
N ILE A 36 35.31 -40.43 40.95
CA ILE A 36 35.41 -41.61 40.09
C ILE A 36 34.53 -41.43 38.86
N VAL A 37 33.27 -41.02 39.06
CA VAL A 37 32.30 -40.81 37.98
C VAL A 37 32.72 -39.67 37.06
N THR A 38 33.27 -38.58 37.59
CA THR A 38 33.78 -37.46 36.77
C THR A 38 35.03 -37.87 35.98
N SER A 39 35.94 -38.66 36.57
CA SER A 39 37.15 -39.12 35.87
C SER A 39 36.82 -40.04 34.68
N VAL A 40 35.95 -41.04 34.88
CA VAL A 40 35.53 -41.95 33.80
C VAL A 40 34.58 -41.26 32.81
N GLY A 41 33.67 -40.43 33.33
CA GLY A 41 32.69 -39.69 32.54
C GLY A 41 33.30 -38.64 31.62
N ALA A 42 34.33 -37.90 32.06
CA ALA A 42 34.97 -36.87 31.25
C ALA A 42 35.71 -37.45 30.03
N ASN A 43 36.46 -38.54 30.21
CA ASN A 43 37.20 -39.18 29.11
C ASN A 43 36.25 -39.80 28.08
N THR A 44 35.23 -40.54 28.54
CA THR A 44 34.22 -41.13 27.66
C THR A 44 33.39 -40.07 26.95
N TYR A 45 33.05 -38.96 27.62
CA TYR A 45 32.37 -37.82 27.01
C TYR A 45 33.23 -37.14 25.95
N ASN A 46 34.52 -36.92 26.21
CA ASN A 46 35.44 -36.32 25.25
C ASN A 46 35.64 -37.21 24.00
N ASP A 47 35.75 -38.53 24.19
CA ASP A 47 35.87 -39.48 23.09
C ASP A 47 34.61 -39.58 22.24
N TYR A 48 33.44 -39.49 22.88
CA TYR A 48 32.14 -39.41 22.20
C TYR A 48 31.99 -38.08 21.46
N ALA A 49 32.32 -36.96 22.11
CA ALA A 49 32.25 -35.62 21.51
C ALA A 49 33.17 -35.49 20.29
N ASN A 50 34.41 -36.01 20.37
CA ASN A 50 35.34 -36.04 19.24
C ASN A 50 34.84 -36.95 18.11
N ALA A 51 34.28 -38.13 18.43
CA ALA A 51 33.68 -39.02 17.43
C ALA A 51 32.46 -38.40 16.74
N LYS A 52 31.64 -37.64 17.46
CA LYS A 52 30.51 -36.92 16.87
C LYS A 52 30.98 -35.78 15.98
N ARG A 53 31.98 -35.00 16.43
CA ARG A 53 32.56 -33.88 15.66
C ARG A 53 33.17 -34.35 14.34
N ILE A 54 33.96 -35.42 14.33
CA ILE A 54 34.54 -35.94 13.09
C ILE A 54 33.48 -36.50 12.14
N SER A 55 32.41 -37.11 12.66
CA SER A 55 31.26 -37.55 11.84
C SER A 55 30.57 -36.37 11.18
N THR A 56 30.21 -35.34 11.96
CA THR A 56 29.58 -34.13 11.43
C THR A 56 30.46 -33.42 10.40
N ALA A 57 31.76 -33.30 10.67
CA ALA A 57 32.71 -32.71 9.73
C ALA A 57 32.80 -33.49 8.41
N ALA A 58 32.77 -34.83 8.49
CA ALA A 58 32.78 -35.69 7.31
C ALA A 58 31.46 -35.63 6.53
N ASP A 59 30.32 -35.53 7.22
CA ASP A 59 29.00 -35.30 6.60
C ASP A 59 28.96 -33.95 5.87
N GLU A 60 29.55 -32.90 6.43
CA GLU A 60 29.66 -31.59 5.79
C GLU A 60 30.53 -31.63 4.51
N VAL A 61 31.67 -32.34 4.56
CA VAL A 61 32.51 -32.54 3.37
C VAL A 61 31.78 -33.37 2.30
N ALA A 62 31.06 -34.43 2.69
CA ALA A 62 30.23 -35.22 1.79
C ALA A 62 29.11 -34.37 1.18
N ASN A 63 28.47 -33.49 1.96
CA ASN A 63 27.49 -32.55 1.47
C ASN A 63 28.10 -31.56 0.46
N ALA A 64 29.30 -31.03 0.73
CA ALA A 64 29.99 -30.14 -0.21
C ALA A 64 30.32 -30.84 -1.54
N LEU A 65 30.71 -32.12 -1.53
CA LEU A 65 30.84 -32.94 -2.74
C LEU A 65 29.51 -33.11 -3.46
N ASN A 66 28.42 -33.37 -2.73
CA ASN A 66 27.08 -33.49 -3.31
C ASN A 66 26.60 -32.16 -3.94
N VAL A 67 26.91 -31.02 -3.33
CA VAL A 67 26.65 -29.70 -3.89
C VAL A 67 27.44 -29.49 -5.19
N ALA A 68 28.75 -29.80 -5.20
CA ALA A 68 29.56 -29.70 -6.41
C ALA A 68 29.01 -30.59 -7.53
N LYS A 69 28.68 -31.85 -7.23
CA LYS A 69 28.07 -32.79 -8.18
C LYS A 69 26.73 -32.29 -8.71
N SER A 70 25.84 -31.84 -7.82
CA SER A 70 24.52 -31.31 -8.18
C SER A 70 24.61 -30.10 -9.10
N ARG A 71 25.54 -29.18 -8.82
CA ARG A 71 25.82 -28.01 -9.68
C ARG A 71 26.41 -28.40 -11.03
N ALA A 72 27.25 -29.43 -11.09
CA ALA A 72 27.75 -29.94 -12.36
C ALA A 72 26.62 -30.52 -13.24
N ILE A 73 25.65 -31.22 -12.63
CA ILE A 73 24.50 -31.78 -13.33
C ILE A 73 23.52 -30.69 -13.77
N SER A 74 23.34 -29.62 -12.99
CA SER A 74 22.42 -28.54 -13.36
C SER A 74 22.90 -27.70 -14.55
N GLN A 75 24.19 -27.76 -14.88
CA GLN A 75 24.83 -27.01 -15.98
C GLN A 75 24.64 -25.48 -15.91
N VAL A 76 24.26 -24.93 -14.76
CA VAL A 76 24.06 -23.50 -14.59
C VAL A 76 25.42 -22.81 -14.61
N LYS A 77 25.77 -22.16 -15.72
CA LYS A 77 27.05 -21.45 -15.88
C LYS A 77 27.07 -20.16 -15.03
N PRO A 78 27.94 -20.05 -13.99
CA PRO A 78 28.06 -18.83 -13.19
C PRO A 78 28.69 -17.69 -13.99
N ALA A 79 28.30 -16.45 -13.69
CA ALA A 79 28.86 -15.25 -14.33
C ALA A 79 30.39 -15.15 -14.21
N ALA A 80 30.95 -15.71 -13.13
CA ALA A 80 32.40 -15.78 -12.89
C ALA A 80 33.18 -16.58 -13.94
N CYS A 81 32.50 -17.40 -14.76
CA CYS A 81 33.13 -18.10 -15.88
C CYS A 81 33.26 -17.25 -17.14
N GLY A 82 32.68 -16.05 -17.19
CA GLY A 82 32.77 -15.16 -18.35
C GLY A 82 32.45 -15.86 -19.66
N SER A 83 33.36 -15.79 -20.63
CA SER A 83 33.25 -16.47 -21.92
C SER A 83 33.70 -17.94 -21.91
N ALA A 84 34.40 -18.41 -20.88
CA ALA A 84 34.92 -19.78 -20.82
C ALA A 84 33.80 -20.82 -20.73
N GLU A 85 34.03 -22.00 -21.31
CA GLU A 85 33.09 -23.13 -21.22
C GLU A 85 33.02 -23.66 -19.78
N LEU A 86 31.84 -24.13 -19.36
CA LEU A 86 31.66 -24.76 -18.04
C LEU A 86 32.06 -26.24 -18.12
N ASP A 87 33.24 -26.56 -17.62
CA ASP A 87 33.75 -27.93 -17.57
C ASP A 87 33.16 -28.73 -16.42
N GLY A 88 32.86 -28.07 -15.31
CA GLY A 88 32.30 -28.72 -14.13
C GLY A 88 32.39 -27.92 -12.84
N TYR A 89 32.26 -28.62 -11.74
CA TYR A 89 32.44 -28.09 -10.39
C TYR A 89 33.33 -29.03 -9.59
N ARG A 90 34.20 -28.46 -8.75
CA ARG A 90 35.14 -29.25 -7.97
C ARG A 90 35.13 -28.86 -6.50
N LEU A 91 35.31 -29.85 -5.63
CA LEU A 91 35.68 -29.59 -4.26
C LEU A 91 37.21 -29.51 -4.16
N VAL A 92 37.71 -28.42 -3.60
CA VAL A 92 39.12 -28.25 -3.26
C VAL A 92 39.28 -28.37 -1.75
N VAL A 93 40.16 -29.27 -1.32
CA VAL A 93 40.53 -29.48 0.08
C VAL A 93 41.96 -29.00 0.28
N CYS A 94 42.15 -28.07 1.22
CA CYS A 94 43.45 -27.49 1.53
C CYS A 94 43.83 -27.79 3.00
N PRO A 95 44.64 -28.83 3.25
CA PRO A 95 45.12 -29.14 4.60
C PRO A 95 45.93 -28.00 5.23
N GLY A 96 46.78 -27.33 4.44
CA GLY A 96 47.55 -26.14 4.84
C GLY A 96 46.87 -24.79 4.57
N GLY A 97 45.59 -24.80 4.16
CA GLY A 97 44.79 -23.60 3.92
C GLY A 97 44.79 -23.06 2.49
N CYS A 98 43.60 -22.82 1.94
CA CYS A 98 43.45 -21.98 0.76
C CYS A 98 43.48 -20.53 1.28
N THR A 99 44.55 -19.77 0.99
CA THR A 99 44.71 -18.35 1.37
C THR A 99 44.54 -18.03 2.87
N GLY A 100 45.39 -18.61 3.73
CA GLY A 100 45.60 -18.14 5.11
C GLY A 100 44.65 -18.67 6.19
N GLY A 101 44.73 -19.97 6.48
CA GLY A 101 44.09 -20.60 7.66
C GLY A 101 44.00 -22.12 7.52
N ASN A 102 44.18 -22.86 8.62
CA ASN A 102 44.37 -24.31 8.59
C ASN A 102 43.08 -25.09 8.28
N TYR A 103 43.20 -26.19 7.52
CA TYR A 103 42.15 -27.19 7.27
C TYR A 103 40.83 -26.63 6.69
N ARG A 104 40.91 -26.03 5.50
CA ARG A 104 39.77 -25.43 4.79
C ARG A 104 39.39 -26.21 3.53
N TYR A 105 38.13 -26.11 3.13
CA TYR A 105 37.64 -26.64 1.86
C TYR A 105 36.66 -25.67 1.20
N GLN A 106 36.60 -25.72 -0.14
CA GLN A 106 35.75 -24.83 -0.93
C GLN A 106 35.26 -25.55 -2.19
N VAL A 107 34.00 -25.31 -2.54
CA VAL A 107 33.45 -25.70 -3.85
C VAL A 107 33.77 -24.58 -4.84
N GLU A 108 34.50 -24.92 -5.89
CA GLU A 108 34.88 -24.01 -6.97
C GLU A 108 34.16 -24.39 -8.27
N THR A 109 33.90 -23.38 -9.10
CA THR A 109 33.47 -23.60 -10.48
C THR A 109 34.69 -23.88 -11.34
N TYR A 110 34.60 -24.81 -12.29
CA TYR A 110 35.70 -25.16 -13.19
C TYR A 110 35.32 -24.82 -14.62
N CYS A 111 36.04 -23.86 -15.22
CA CYS A 111 35.72 -23.28 -16.51
C CYS A 111 36.96 -23.07 -17.38
N GLY A 112 36.92 -23.54 -18.63
CA GLY A 112 38.05 -23.48 -19.57
C GLY A 112 39.35 -24.06 -19.01
N GLY A 113 39.27 -25.15 -18.24
CA GLY A 113 40.41 -25.78 -17.57
C GLY A 113 40.92 -25.07 -16.31
N ASN A 114 40.29 -23.96 -15.89
CA ASN A 114 40.69 -23.17 -14.73
C ASN A 114 39.63 -23.19 -13.63
N GLY A 115 40.07 -23.31 -12.38
CA GLY A 115 39.17 -23.17 -11.23
C GLY A 115 38.96 -21.72 -10.87
N VAL A 116 37.70 -21.31 -10.80
CA VAL A 116 37.27 -20.00 -10.34
C VAL A 116 36.66 -20.14 -8.95
N ARG A 117 37.18 -19.39 -7.99
CA ARG A 117 36.74 -19.40 -6.59
C ARG A 117 35.40 -18.67 -6.46
N VAL A 118 34.31 -19.43 -6.52
CA VAL A 118 32.95 -18.89 -6.43
C VAL A 118 32.19 -19.63 -5.34
N GLY A 119 32.22 -19.09 -4.13
CA GLY A 119 31.50 -19.65 -2.98
C GLY A 119 32.19 -19.39 -1.65
N PRO A 120 31.49 -19.62 -0.53
CA PRO A 120 32.08 -19.48 0.80
C PRO A 120 33.20 -20.50 1.03
N ILE A 121 34.20 -20.10 1.82
CA ILE A 121 35.26 -20.99 2.29
C ILE A 121 34.81 -21.61 3.60
N TYR A 122 34.79 -22.94 3.66
CA TYR A 122 34.44 -23.68 4.87
C TYR A 122 35.70 -24.05 5.64
N SER A 123 35.61 -24.02 6.97
CA SER A 123 36.69 -24.45 7.87
C SER A 123 36.23 -25.66 8.65
N LEU A 124 37.09 -26.66 8.82
CA LEU A 124 36.76 -27.79 9.67
C LEU A 124 36.54 -27.33 11.13
N PRO A 125 35.67 -28.03 11.89
CA PRO A 125 35.55 -27.83 13.33
C PRO A 125 36.88 -27.99 14.06
N ALA A 126 37.01 -27.36 15.23
CA ALA A 126 38.22 -27.45 16.05
C ALA A 126 38.63 -28.91 16.33
N ASN A 127 39.93 -29.20 16.22
CA ASN A 127 40.55 -30.52 16.41
C ASN A 127 40.15 -31.59 15.38
N VAL A 128 39.59 -31.19 14.23
CA VAL A 128 39.45 -32.05 13.05
C VAL A 128 40.42 -31.55 11.98
N THR A 129 41.16 -32.48 11.38
CA THR A 129 42.19 -32.20 10.38
C THR A 129 42.02 -33.12 9.18
N PHE A 130 42.55 -32.74 8.03
CA PHE A 130 42.68 -33.65 6.90
C PHE A 130 43.93 -34.52 7.08
N SER A 131 43.86 -35.79 6.72
CA SER A 131 45.01 -36.71 6.82
C SER A 131 46.06 -36.46 5.73
N SER A 132 45.68 -35.80 4.63
CA SER A 132 46.59 -35.41 3.56
C SER A 132 47.40 -34.17 3.93
N THR A 133 48.64 -34.08 3.44
CA THR A 133 49.49 -32.90 3.59
C THR A 133 49.48 -32.00 2.35
N SER A 134 49.04 -32.54 1.20
CA SER A 134 48.89 -31.83 -0.07
C SER A 134 47.42 -31.47 -0.34
N GLN A 135 47.20 -30.44 -1.15
CA GLN A 135 45.87 -30.10 -1.65
C GLN A 135 45.27 -31.30 -2.41
N GLN A 136 44.00 -31.59 -2.16
CA GLN A 136 43.22 -32.59 -2.90
C GLN A 136 42.10 -31.90 -3.67
N THR A 137 41.71 -32.48 -4.79
CA THR A 137 40.64 -31.94 -5.63
C THR A 137 39.78 -33.06 -6.17
N VAL A 138 38.46 -32.90 -6.11
CA VAL A 138 37.49 -33.81 -6.68
C VAL A 138 36.63 -33.03 -7.67
N LEU A 139 36.87 -33.23 -8.97
CA LEU A 139 36.17 -32.55 -10.06
C LEU A 139 35.05 -33.42 -10.61
N PHE A 140 33.83 -32.88 -10.62
CA PHE A 140 32.66 -33.45 -11.27
C PHE A 140 32.42 -32.75 -12.61
N ARG A 141 32.39 -33.54 -13.68
CA ARG A 141 32.13 -33.05 -15.04
C ARG A 141 30.65 -32.71 -15.22
N THR A 142 30.34 -31.74 -16.07
CA THR A 142 28.95 -31.42 -16.45
C THR A 142 28.26 -32.60 -17.12
N ILE A 143 26.92 -32.58 -17.15
CA ILE A 143 26.02 -33.60 -17.75
C ILE A 143 25.96 -34.92 -16.98
N THR A 144 27.11 -35.56 -16.75
CA THR A 144 27.16 -36.91 -16.16
C THR A 144 27.22 -36.88 -14.63
N GLY A 145 27.72 -35.78 -14.04
CA GLY A 145 28.05 -35.74 -12.61
C GLY A 145 29.09 -36.78 -12.20
N ALA A 146 29.82 -37.35 -13.17
CA ALA A 146 30.90 -38.28 -12.95
C ALA A 146 32.12 -37.54 -12.41
N ALA A 147 32.85 -38.18 -11.50
CA ALA A 147 34.13 -37.66 -11.03
C ALA A 147 35.24 -38.04 -12.01
N GLU A 148 36.24 -37.18 -12.21
CA GLU A 148 37.36 -37.48 -13.12
C GLU A 148 38.18 -38.70 -12.66
N SER A 149 38.31 -38.86 -11.35
CA SER A 149 39.00 -39.97 -10.71
C SER A 149 38.29 -40.36 -9.42
N SER A 150 38.51 -41.60 -8.97
CA SER A 150 38.16 -41.96 -7.60
C SER A 150 39.10 -41.24 -6.64
N ASN A 151 38.57 -40.69 -5.54
CA ASN A 151 39.37 -39.95 -4.58
C ASN A 151 38.84 -40.14 -3.16
N ASP A 152 39.75 -40.20 -2.19
CA ASP A 152 39.44 -40.33 -0.77
C ASP A 152 39.89 -39.10 0.01
N ILE A 153 38.93 -38.48 0.70
CA ILE A 153 39.19 -37.41 1.66
C ILE A 153 39.07 -38.04 3.04
N ILE A 154 40.20 -38.11 3.74
CA ILE A 154 40.27 -38.70 5.08
C ILE A 154 40.39 -37.56 6.09
N LEU A 155 39.53 -37.59 7.10
CA LEU A 155 39.54 -36.69 8.23
C LEU A 155 40.08 -37.43 9.45
N ASN A 156 40.79 -36.70 10.32
CA ASN A 156 41.38 -37.18 11.56
C ASN A 156 40.95 -36.29 12.74
N SER A 157 40.64 -36.91 13.88
CA SER A 157 40.39 -36.23 15.15
C SER A 157 40.75 -37.15 16.33
N SER A 158 41.72 -36.75 17.15
CA SER A 158 42.16 -37.48 18.36
C SER A 158 42.37 -39.00 18.15
N GLY A 159 43.05 -39.39 17.07
CA GLY A 159 43.34 -40.79 16.73
C GLY A 159 42.20 -41.56 16.04
N LYS A 160 41.01 -40.98 15.90
CA LYS A 160 39.91 -41.52 15.10
C LYS A 160 39.94 -40.93 13.69
N THR A 161 39.51 -41.73 12.71
CA THR A 161 39.45 -41.30 11.32
C THR A 161 38.04 -41.49 10.72
N ARG A 162 37.75 -40.73 9.67
CA ARG A 162 36.55 -40.89 8.83
C ARG A 162 36.95 -40.67 7.39
N ARG A 163 36.38 -41.47 6.49
CA ARG A 163 36.72 -41.42 5.07
C ARG A 163 35.50 -41.09 4.24
N VAL A 164 35.62 -40.05 3.43
CA VAL A 164 34.66 -39.70 2.38
C VAL A 164 35.26 -40.15 1.06
N SER A 165 34.68 -41.18 0.45
CA SER A 165 35.14 -41.73 -0.82
C SER A 165 34.25 -41.26 -1.96
N THR A 166 34.86 -40.84 -3.06
CA THR A 166 34.18 -40.56 -4.32
C THR A 166 34.65 -41.56 -5.36
N THR A 167 33.73 -42.24 -6.04
CA THR A 167 34.07 -43.12 -7.17
C THR A 167 34.08 -42.35 -8.48
N LYS A 168 34.73 -42.90 -9.52
CA LYS A 168 34.68 -42.34 -10.89
C LYS A 168 33.25 -42.15 -11.42
N ALA A 169 32.31 -42.98 -10.99
CA ALA A 169 30.87 -42.83 -11.33
C ALA A 169 30.19 -41.65 -10.59
N GLY A 170 30.93 -40.90 -9.77
CA GLY A 170 30.42 -39.79 -8.97
C GLY A 170 29.61 -40.23 -7.75
N VAL A 171 29.73 -41.49 -7.31
CA VAL A 171 29.08 -41.94 -6.06
C VAL A 171 29.93 -41.47 -4.89
N ILE A 172 29.30 -40.78 -3.94
CA ILE A 172 29.93 -40.27 -2.72
C ILE A 172 29.44 -41.13 -1.56
N ALA A 173 30.37 -41.73 -0.81
CA ALA A 173 30.05 -42.60 0.31
C ALA A 173 30.94 -42.32 1.51
N MET A 174 30.33 -42.42 2.70
CA MET A 174 31.05 -42.45 3.97
C MET A 174 31.49 -43.88 4.24
N ILE A 175 32.80 -44.09 4.40
CA ILE A 175 33.39 -45.39 4.69
C ILE A 175 33.99 -45.34 6.09
N ASP A 176 33.58 -46.28 6.95
CA ASP A 176 34.18 -46.43 8.27
C ASP A 176 35.64 -46.91 8.17
N PRO A 177 36.54 -46.40 9.02
CA PRO A 177 37.95 -46.74 8.98
C PRO A 177 38.18 -48.20 9.42
N GLY A 178 38.29 -49.09 8.45
CA GLY A 178 38.45 -50.53 8.65
C GLY A 178 37.82 -51.39 7.56
N ALA A 179 36.92 -50.83 6.75
CA ALA A 179 36.41 -51.51 5.57
C ALA A 179 37.44 -51.43 4.42
N PRO A 180 37.79 -52.55 3.76
CA PRO A 180 38.65 -52.49 2.58
C PRO A 180 38.02 -51.63 1.48
N LEU A 181 38.85 -50.93 0.71
CA LEU A 181 38.42 -50.23 -0.51
C LEU A 181 37.64 -51.21 -1.41
N PRO A 182 36.59 -50.77 -2.12
CA PRO A 182 36.08 -51.55 -3.24
C PRO A 182 37.17 -51.54 -4.34
N THR A 183 38.10 -52.49 -4.26
CA THR A 183 39.08 -52.78 -5.30
C THR A 183 38.36 -53.44 -6.46
N SER A 184 38.30 -52.75 -7.59
CA SER A 184 37.86 -53.30 -8.86
C SER A 184 38.92 -54.26 -9.41
N THR A 185 38.89 -55.51 -8.97
CA THR A 185 39.58 -56.63 -9.64
C THR A 185 38.56 -57.72 -9.95
N PRO A 186 38.46 -58.18 -11.22
CA PRO A 186 37.51 -59.22 -11.59
C PRO A 186 37.97 -60.57 -11.03
N ILE A 187 37.16 -61.17 -10.16
CA ILE A 187 37.34 -62.56 -9.70
C ILE A 187 36.57 -63.47 -10.66
N PRO A 188 37.20 -64.44 -11.31
CA PRO A 188 36.50 -65.44 -12.10
C PRO A 188 35.86 -66.50 -11.19
N GLY A 189 34.58 -66.78 -11.39
CA GLY A 189 34.01 -68.10 -11.10
C GLY A 189 33.20 -68.27 -9.81
N THR A 190 32.12 -67.52 -9.67
CA THR A 190 30.77 -68.04 -9.32
C THR A 190 29.85 -66.83 -9.38
N ALA A 191 28.94 -66.80 -10.36
CA ALA A 191 28.07 -65.65 -10.56
C ALA A 191 27.23 -65.40 -9.29
N PRO A 192 27.44 -64.30 -8.54
CA PRO A 192 26.35 -63.80 -7.72
C PRO A 192 25.23 -63.45 -8.70
N THR A 193 24.02 -63.95 -8.44
CA THR A 193 22.82 -63.44 -9.09
C THR A 193 22.93 -61.91 -9.12
N PRO A 194 22.76 -61.26 -10.29
CA PRO A 194 22.90 -59.82 -10.39
C PRO A 194 21.92 -59.20 -9.41
N THR A 195 22.44 -58.74 -8.27
CA THR A 195 21.67 -57.93 -7.35
C THR A 195 21.61 -56.59 -8.05
N THR A 196 20.60 -56.44 -8.91
CA THR A 196 20.30 -55.23 -9.66
C THR A 196 20.35 -54.08 -8.67
N ALA A 197 21.27 -53.12 -8.92
CA ALA A 197 21.41 -51.94 -8.09
C ALA A 197 20.02 -51.34 -7.82
N PRO A 198 19.67 -51.02 -6.55
CA PRO A 198 18.35 -50.50 -6.22
C PRO A 198 18.01 -49.34 -7.15
N PRO A 199 16.85 -49.35 -7.81
CA PRO A 199 16.53 -48.33 -8.80
C PRO A 199 16.55 -46.94 -8.13
N ALA A 200 17.27 -46.01 -8.74
CA ALA A 200 17.41 -44.66 -8.19
C ALA A 200 16.03 -43.99 -8.11
N PRO A 201 15.74 -43.24 -7.03
CA PRO A 201 14.49 -42.53 -6.92
C PRO A 201 14.45 -41.35 -7.90
N THR A 202 13.28 -41.10 -8.48
CA THR A 202 13.00 -39.92 -9.29
C THR A 202 11.86 -39.13 -8.66
N VAL A 203 11.82 -37.82 -8.92
CA VAL A 203 10.69 -36.96 -8.56
C VAL A 203 10.44 -35.99 -9.70
N ASN A 204 9.18 -35.71 -9.97
CA ASN A 204 8.70 -34.65 -10.84
C ASN A 204 7.90 -33.66 -9.99
N LEU A 205 8.05 -32.37 -10.29
CA LEU A 205 7.30 -31.28 -9.67
C LEU A 205 6.81 -30.36 -10.77
N SER A 206 5.55 -29.95 -10.67
CA SER A 206 4.91 -29.02 -11.59
C SER A 206 4.02 -28.05 -10.82
N ALA A 207 3.76 -26.88 -11.39
CA ALA A 207 2.83 -25.90 -10.87
C ALA A 207 1.84 -25.52 -11.97
N ASN A 208 0.57 -25.38 -11.62
CA ASN A 208 -0.43 -24.88 -12.54
C ASN A 208 -1.40 -23.92 -11.82
N PRO A 209 -1.43 -22.63 -12.20
CA PRO A 209 -0.54 -21.95 -13.17
C PRO A 209 0.87 -21.65 -12.60
N THR A 210 1.89 -21.50 -13.45
CA THR A 210 3.25 -21.07 -13.03
C THR A 210 3.38 -19.55 -12.84
N THR A 211 2.38 -18.78 -13.24
CA THR A 211 2.29 -17.34 -13.04
C THR A 211 0.94 -17.02 -12.41
N ILE A 212 0.96 -16.26 -11.31
CA ILE A 212 -0.25 -15.80 -10.60
C ILE A 212 -0.16 -14.30 -10.37
N THR A 213 -1.30 -13.68 -10.16
CA THR A 213 -1.36 -12.32 -9.62
C THR A 213 -1.37 -12.38 -8.10
N LEU A 214 -0.84 -11.35 -7.43
CA LEU A 214 -0.91 -11.21 -5.97
C LEU A 214 -2.33 -11.50 -5.45
N GLY A 215 -2.44 -12.45 -4.51
CA GLY A 215 -3.71 -12.87 -3.90
C GLY A 215 -4.34 -14.12 -4.53
N ASN A 216 -3.93 -14.52 -5.74
CA ASN A 216 -4.36 -15.76 -6.37
C ASN A 216 -3.55 -16.98 -5.86
N SER A 217 -3.93 -18.18 -6.29
CA SER A 217 -3.27 -19.43 -5.92
C SER A 217 -2.76 -20.21 -7.13
N SER A 218 -1.74 -21.01 -6.90
CA SER A 218 -1.22 -22.02 -7.82
C SER A 218 -1.28 -23.39 -7.16
N THR A 219 -1.54 -24.43 -7.96
CA THR A 219 -1.51 -25.81 -7.46
C THR A 219 -0.18 -26.46 -7.84
N LEU A 220 0.60 -26.82 -6.82
CA LEU A 220 1.78 -27.68 -6.97
C LEU A 220 1.33 -29.13 -7.07
N SER A 221 1.89 -29.88 -8.01
CA SER A 221 1.65 -31.31 -8.19
C SER A 221 2.98 -32.04 -8.33
N TRP A 222 3.19 -33.08 -7.52
CA TRP A 222 4.41 -33.89 -7.55
C TRP A 222 4.12 -35.38 -7.57
N SER A 223 5.02 -36.12 -8.21
CA SER A 223 5.02 -37.57 -8.22
C SER A 223 6.46 -38.09 -8.21
N SER A 224 6.67 -39.22 -7.53
CA SER A 224 7.98 -39.86 -7.43
C SER A 224 7.90 -41.34 -7.77
N THR A 225 9.04 -41.92 -8.15
CA THR A 225 9.19 -43.35 -8.40
C THR A 225 10.36 -43.86 -7.57
N ASN A 226 10.24 -45.08 -7.01
CA ASN A 226 11.26 -45.71 -6.14
C ASN A 226 11.63 -44.89 -4.89
N ALA A 227 10.77 -43.99 -4.44
CA ALA A 227 10.94 -43.19 -3.23
C ALA A 227 10.07 -43.70 -2.07
N VAL A 228 10.56 -43.55 -0.85
CA VAL A 228 9.83 -43.81 0.41
C VAL A 228 9.56 -42.55 1.22
N THR A 229 10.41 -41.53 1.09
CA THR A 229 10.21 -40.21 1.73
C THR A 229 10.48 -39.12 0.72
N CYS A 230 9.73 -38.02 0.81
CA CYS A 230 10.00 -36.80 0.06
C CYS A 230 10.06 -35.61 1.02
N THR A 231 10.94 -34.66 0.73
CA THR A 231 11.17 -33.46 1.53
C THR A 231 11.08 -32.23 0.64
N ALA A 232 10.20 -31.31 1.02
CA ALA A 232 10.05 -30.02 0.40
C ALA A 232 10.99 -28.98 1.03
N THR A 233 11.50 -28.06 0.21
CA THR A 233 12.36 -26.94 0.63
C THR A 233 11.99 -25.66 -0.13
N ASP A 234 12.50 -24.51 0.36
CA ASP A 234 12.27 -23.16 -0.17
C ASP A 234 10.88 -22.60 0.16
N GLY A 235 10.03 -22.31 -0.84
CA GLY A 235 8.68 -21.72 -0.68
C GLY A 235 7.68 -22.55 0.11
N TRP A 236 8.08 -23.75 0.51
CA TRP A 236 7.36 -24.73 1.30
C TRP A 236 8.38 -25.60 2.03
N SER A 237 7.94 -26.33 3.05
CA SER A 237 8.86 -27.12 3.87
C SER A 237 8.24 -28.41 4.41
N GLY A 238 9.12 -29.28 4.90
CA GLY A 238 8.75 -30.48 5.64
C GLY A 238 8.47 -31.70 4.77
N ALA A 239 8.17 -32.81 5.43
CA ALA A 239 7.87 -34.08 4.79
C ALA A 239 6.65 -33.98 3.87
N LYS A 240 6.72 -34.67 2.73
CA LYS A 240 5.63 -34.80 1.76
C LYS A 240 5.44 -36.28 1.43
N ALA A 241 4.21 -36.64 1.09
CA ALA A 241 3.91 -37.94 0.50
C ALA A 241 4.69 -38.12 -0.81
N THR A 242 4.89 -39.36 -1.25
CA THR A 242 5.61 -39.69 -2.49
C THR A 242 4.88 -39.21 -3.75
N THR A 243 3.57 -38.96 -3.65
CA THR A 243 2.75 -38.29 -4.67
C THR A 243 1.76 -37.36 -3.98
N GLY A 244 1.44 -36.22 -4.57
CA GLY A 244 0.44 -35.33 -3.99
C GLY A 244 0.27 -34.02 -4.73
N THR A 245 -0.67 -33.21 -4.22
CA THR A 245 -0.95 -31.86 -4.69
C THR A 245 -1.07 -30.92 -3.50
N GLN A 246 -0.67 -29.65 -3.68
CA GLN A 246 -0.80 -28.62 -2.66
C GLN A 246 -1.08 -27.26 -3.30
N SER A 247 -2.13 -26.58 -2.83
CA SER A 247 -2.41 -25.19 -3.21
C SER A 247 -1.51 -24.23 -2.43
N VAL A 248 -0.95 -23.24 -3.12
CA VAL A 248 -0.06 -22.22 -2.55
C VAL A 248 -0.43 -20.83 -3.08
N SER A 249 -0.27 -19.81 -2.24
CA SER A 249 -0.56 -18.40 -2.57
C SER A 249 0.59 -17.50 -2.13
N PRO A 250 1.77 -17.58 -2.79
CA PRO A 250 2.90 -16.75 -2.42
C PRO A 250 2.62 -15.25 -2.68
N ALA A 251 3.14 -14.38 -1.81
CA ALA A 251 2.99 -12.93 -1.94
C ALA A 251 4.04 -12.31 -2.90
N THR A 252 5.12 -13.03 -3.17
CA THR A 252 6.22 -12.64 -4.07
C THR A 252 6.64 -13.84 -4.89
N THR A 253 7.30 -13.65 -6.04
CA THR A 253 7.86 -14.76 -6.83
C THR A 253 8.66 -15.68 -5.93
N THR A 254 8.27 -16.96 -5.90
CA THR A 254 8.77 -17.94 -4.94
C THR A 254 9.09 -19.25 -5.64
N THR A 255 10.27 -19.79 -5.36
CA THR A 255 10.71 -21.12 -5.82
C THR A 255 10.24 -22.19 -4.85
N TYR A 256 9.72 -23.29 -5.38
CA TYR A 256 9.30 -24.47 -4.61
C TYR A 256 10.14 -25.67 -5.05
N SER A 257 10.85 -26.30 -4.12
CA SER A 257 11.73 -27.43 -4.43
C SER A 257 11.35 -28.70 -3.67
N ILE A 258 11.59 -29.87 -4.27
CA ILE A 258 11.38 -31.18 -3.66
C ILE A 258 12.49 -32.15 -4.07
N TYR A 259 12.88 -33.00 -3.13
CA TYR A 259 13.70 -34.17 -3.38
C TYR A 259 13.17 -35.35 -2.58
N CYS A 260 13.50 -36.57 -3.02
CA CYS A 260 13.00 -37.79 -2.41
C CYS A 260 14.12 -38.80 -2.15
N GLN A 261 13.92 -39.69 -1.19
CA GLN A 261 14.86 -40.73 -0.80
C GLN A 261 14.24 -42.12 -1.01
N SER A 262 15.02 -43.09 -1.48
CA SER A 262 14.60 -44.49 -1.60
C SER A 262 14.80 -45.26 -0.29
N SER A 263 14.22 -46.46 -0.18
CA SER A 263 14.42 -47.36 0.98
C SER A 263 15.89 -47.77 1.17
N ALA A 264 16.69 -47.71 0.11
CA ALA A 264 18.14 -47.96 0.13
C ALA A 264 18.95 -46.72 0.56
N GLY A 265 18.30 -45.62 0.93
CA GLY A 265 18.95 -44.40 1.40
C GLY A 265 19.47 -43.47 0.31
N VAL A 266 19.23 -43.78 -0.98
CA VAL A 266 19.66 -42.97 -2.13
C VAL A 266 18.73 -41.78 -2.32
N TYR A 267 19.25 -40.60 -2.68
CA TYR A 267 18.47 -39.39 -2.94
C TYR A 267 18.24 -39.15 -4.45
N SER A 268 17.08 -38.59 -4.80
CA SER A 268 16.79 -38.08 -6.14
C SER A 268 17.49 -36.75 -6.39
N SER A 269 17.60 -36.34 -7.65
CA SER A 269 17.86 -34.92 -7.96
C SER A 269 16.76 -34.04 -7.37
N VAL A 270 17.13 -32.83 -6.95
CA VAL A 270 16.16 -31.80 -6.55
C VAL A 270 15.39 -31.34 -7.80
N LYS A 271 14.07 -31.24 -7.68
CA LYS A 271 13.22 -30.56 -8.68
C LYS A 271 12.66 -29.30 -8.10
N SER A 272 12.72 -28.23 -8.88
CA SER A 272 12.23 -26.91 -8.50
C SER A 272 11.26 -26.38 -9.55
N VAL A 273 10.26 -25.63 -9.09
CA VAL A 273 9.36 -24.85 -9.95
C VAL A 273 9.23 -23.45 -9.37
N ASP A 274 9.30 -22.45 -10.24
CA ASP A 274 9.07 -21.06 -9.85
C ASP A 274 7.61 -20.71 -10.08
N ILE A 275 6.98 -20.14 -9.06
CA ILE A 275 5.69 -19.46 -9.20
C ILE A 275 5.98 -17.97 -9.24
N THR A 276 5.81 -17.37 -10.42
CA THR A 276 5.98 -15.94 -10.62
C THR A 276 4.75 -15.21 -10.11
N VAL A 277 4.94 -14.23 -9.23
CA VAL A 277 3.84 -13.40 -8.68
C VAL A 277 3.90 -12.03 -9.33
N ASN A 278 2.94 -11.75 -10.20
CA ASN A 278 2.77 -10.43 -10.78
C ASN A 278 2.01 -9.54 -9.77
N PRO A 279 2.59 -8.40 -9.35
CA PRO A 279 1.84 -7.45 -8.54
C PRO A 279 0.66 -6.91 -9.36
N GLY A 280 -0.50 -6.75 -8.72
CA GLY A 280 -1.67 -6.17 -9.37
C GLY A 280 -1.43 -4.72 -9.83
N PRO A 281 -2.20 -4.23 -10.82
CA PRO A 281 -2.11 -2.84 -11.23
C PRO A 281 -2.61 -1.92 -10.11
N THR A 282 -2.01 -0.75 -9.96
CA THR A 282 -2.54 0.34 -9.15
C THR A 282 -2.92 1.50 -10.05
N ALA A 283 -3.89 2.32 -9.63
CA ALA A 283 -4.21 3.58 -10.29
C ALA A 283 -4.37 4.68 -9.26
N SER A 284 -4.12 5.92 -9.68
CA SER A 284 -4.35 7.15 -8.93
C SER A 284 -4.94 8.18 -9.88
N LEU A 285 -5.86 9.00 -9.39
CA LEU A 285 -6.50 10.07 -10.15
C LEU A 285 -6.80 11.23 -9.22
N THR A 286 -6.28 12.40 -9.54
CA THR A 286 -6.51 13.65 -8.81
C THR A 286 -6.98 14.74 -9.76
N ALA A 287 -7.59 15.79 -9.21
CA ALA A 287 -8.04 16.96 -9.95
C ALA A 287 -7.64 18.23 -9.18
N ASP A 288 -6.95 19.14 -9.83
CA ASP A 288 -6.50 20.41 -9.25
C ASP A 288 -6.56 21.53 -10.29
N PRO A 289 -7.26 22.66 -10.05
CA PRO A 289 -8.08 22.97 -8.86
C PRO A 289 -9.39 22.18 -8.75
N ASN A 290 -9.86 21.91 -7.53
CA ASN A 290 -11.18 21.36 -7.23
C ASN A 290 -11.65 21.90 -5.87
N PRO A 291 -12.75 22.69 -5.77
CA PRO A 291 -13.78 22.96 -6.79
C PRO A 291 -13.37 23.99 -7.85
N ILE A 292 -14.13 24.06 -8.95
CA ILE A 292 -14.06 25.11 -9.97
C ILE A 292 -15.36 25.92 -10.05
N VAL A 293 -15.30 27.15 -10.56
CA VAL A 293 -16.50 27.93 -10.91
C VAL A 293 -16.99 27.54 -12.32
N ALA A 294 -18.28 27.73 -12.61
CA ALA A 294 -18.81 27.47 -13.95
C ALA A 294 -18.03 28.23 -15.04
N GLY A 295 -17.62 27.52 -16.10
CA GLY A 295 -16.74 28.04 -17.15
C GLY A 295 -15.24 27.95 -16.84
N GLY A 296 -14.85 27.56 -15.62
CA GLY A 296 -13.47 27.27 -15.25
C GLY A 296 -12.97 25.91 -15.76
N SER A 297 -11.68 25.67 -15.57
CA SER A 297 -11.00 24.42 -15.92
C SER A 297 -10.26 23.82 -14.74
N THR A 298 -10.14 22.49 -14.70
CA THR A 298 -9.29 21.74 -13.76
C THR A 298 -8.33 20.84 -14.52
N THR A 299 -7.19 20.50 -13.90
CA THR A 299 -6.25 19.52 -14.46
C THR A 299 -6.42 18.18 -13.75
N LEU A 300 -6.80 17.17 -14.52
CA LEU A 300 -6.75 15.78 -14.08
C LEU A 300 -5.31 15.28 -14.16
N GLN A 301 -4.81 14.65 -13.11
CA GLN A 301 -3.52 13.98 -13.09
C GLN A 301 -3.72 12.53 -12.68
N TRP A 302 -3.14 11.60 -13.44
CA TRP A 302 -3.22 10.18 -13.14
C TRP A 302 -1.86 9.50 -13.25
N SER A 303 -1.71 8.43 -12.49
CA SER A 303 -0.57 7.52 -12.59
C SER A 303 -0.99 6.12 -12.19
N SER A 304 -0.30 5.13 -12.74
CA SER A 304 -0.51 3.71 -12.45
C SER A 304 0.81 2.98 -12.35
N THR A 305 0.85 1.90 -11.55
CA THR A 305 1.97 0.95 -11.51
C THR A 305 1.50 -0.42 -11.96
N ASN A 306 2.34 -1.20 -12.62
CA ASN A 306 2.04 -2.56 -13.13
C ASN A 306 0.83 -2.63 -14.09
N ALA A 307 0.36 -1.49 -14.59
CA ALA A 307 -0.61 -1.42 -15.66
C ALA A 307 0.10 -1.33 -17.02
N THR A 308 -0.50 -1.90 -18.06
CA THR A 308 -0.03 -1.79 -19.46
C THR A 308 -0.95 -0.92 -20.31
N GLY A 309 -2.18 -0.69 -19.88
CA GLY A 309 -3.12 0.21 -20.52
C GLY A 309 -4.11 0.79 -19.54
N CYS A 310 -4.49 2.05 -19.77
CA CYS A 310 -5.54 2.71 -19.00
C CYS A 310 -6.62 3.28 -19.94
N THR A 311 -7.86 3.28 -19.48
CA THR A 311 -9.02 3.81 -20.21
C THR A 311 -9.76 4.78 -19.31
N ALA A 312 -9.96 6.00 -19.80
CA ALA A 312 -10.68 7.05 -19.10
C ALA A 312 -12.19 7.01 -19.40
N SER A 313 -13.00 7.46 -18.44
CA SER A 313 -14.42 7.76 -18.65
C SER A 313 -14.92 8.95 -17.82
N GLY A 314 -16.10 9.49 -18.14
CA GLY A 314 -16.66 10.67 -17.47
C GLY A 314 -16.38 12.01 -18.17
N GLY A 315 -16.26 12.03 -19.50
CA GLY A 315 -16.08 13.27 -20.30
C GLY A 315 -14.68 13.54 -20.84
N TRP A 316 -13.69 12.74 -20.44
CA TRP A 316 -12.30 12.72 -20.94
C TRP A 316 -11.92 11.37 -21.57
N THR A 317 -12.93 10.70 -22.14
CA THR A 317 -12.96 9.28 -22.50
C THR A 317 -11.82 8.83 -23.44
N GLY A 318 -11.60 7.52 -23.46
CA GLY A 318 -10.68 6.85 -24.40
C GLY A 318 -9.41 6.30 -23.75
N ALA A 319 -8.56 5.69 -24.56
CA ALA A 319 -7.29 5.14 -24.10
C ALA A 319 -6.35 6.27 -23.63
N LYS A 320 -5.67 6.03 -22.51
CA LYS A 320 -4.68 6.91 -21.91
C LYS A 320 -3.39 6.13 -21.68
N ALA A 321 -2.27 6.85 -21.69
CA ALA A 321 -1.02 6.33 -21.15
C ALA A 321 -1.17 5.98 -19.66
N THR A 322 -0.25 5.17 -19.14
CA THR A 322 -0.24 4.71 -17.74
C THR A 322 0.01 5.85 -16.74
N SER A 323 0.49 6.99 -17.20
CA SER A 323 0.52 8.24 -16.45
C SER A 323 0.32 9.44 -17.38
N GLY A 324 -0.12 10.57 -16.82
CA GLY A 324 -0.28 11.79 -17.58
C GLY A 324 -1.09 12.86 -16.87
N THR A 325 -1.32 13.95 -17.59
CA THR A 325 -2.18 15.06 -17.19
C THR A 325 -3.11 15.45 -18.34
N GLN A 326 -4.30 15.95 -18.00
CA GLN A 326 -5.26 16.45 -18.98
C GLN A 326 -6.14 17.53 -18.36
N SER A 327 -6.23 18.68 -19.04
CA SER A 327 -7.16 19.74 -18.64
C SER A 327 -8.58 19.42 -19.11
N VAL A 328 -9.56 19.65 -18.24
CA VAL A 328 -10.99 19.45 -18.49
C VAL A 328 -11.78 20.66 -17.98
N SER A 329 -12.89 21.00 -18.64
CA SER A 329 -13.75 22.15 -18.29
C SER A 329 -15.22 21.71 -18.22
N PRO A 330 -15.63 20.96 -17.17
CA PRO A 330 -17.00 20.50 -17.04
C PRO A 330 -17.98 21.67 -16.78
N ALA A 331 -19.15 21.65 -17.43
CA ALA A 331 -20.19 22.66 -17.23
C ALA A 331 -21.01 22.47 -15.93
N ALA A 332 -21.00 21.26 -15.38
CA ALA A 332 -21.67 20.88 -14.14
C ALA A 332 -20.79 19.87 -13.37
N THR A 333 -21.06 19.68 -12.08
CA THR A 333 -20.32 18.70 -11.25
C THR A 333 -20.28 17.33 -11.93
N THR A 334 -19.07 16.86 -12.25
CA THR A 334 -18.84 15.69 -13.10
C THR A 334 -17.87 14.72 -12.43
N GLY A 335 -18.19 13.43 -12.47
CA GLY A 335 -17.30 12.35 -12.03
C GLY A 335 -16.41 11.87 -13.17
N TYR A 336 -15.11 11.83 -12.92
CA TYR A 336 -14.09 11.32 -13.83
C TYR A 336 -13.53 10.01 -13.30
N SER A 337 -13.29 9.03 -14.18
CA SER A 337 -12.65 7.78 -13.78
C SER A 337 -11.54 7.35 -14.73
N ILE A 338 -10.57 6.62 -14.19
CA ILE A 338 -9.51 5.95 -14.93
C ILE A 338 -9.52 4.46 -14.55
N TYR A 339 -9.56 3.60 -15.55
CA TYR A 339 -9.54 2.14 -15.42
C TYR A 339 -8.24 1.61 -16.02
N CYS A 340 -7.35 1.06 -15.20
CA CYS A 340 -6.05 0.57 -15.62
C CYS A 340 -5.97 -0.96 -15.51
N THR A 341 -5.37 -1.62 -16.50
CA THR A 341 -5.29 -3.08 -16.63
C THR A 341 -3.86 -3.58 -16.66
N SER A 342 -3.60 -4.73 -16.06
CA SER A 342 -2.31 -5.44 -16.14
C SER A 342 -2.10 -6.09 -17.50
N SER A 343 -0.85 -6.49 -17.78
CA SER A 343 -0.44 -7.13 -19.05
C SER A 343 -1.16 -8.45 -19.35
N ASP A 344 -1.61 -9.15 -18.31
CA ASP A 344 -2.38 -10.40 -18.42
C ASP A 344 -3.88 -10.17 -18.69
N GLY A 345 -4.35 -8.92 -18.64
CA GLY A 345 -5.75 -8.56 -18.86
C GLY A 345 -6.73 -9.07 -17.79
N THR A 346 -6.25 -9.81 -16.77
CA THR A 346 -7.10 -10.43 -15.75
C THR A 346 -7.32 -9.54 -14.54
N ASN A 347 -6.50 -8.51 -14.35
CA ASN A 347 -6.59 -7.61 -13.21
C ASN A 347 -6.72 -6.16 -13.64
N SER A 348 -7.40 -5.40 -12.78
CA SER A 348 -7.65 -3.99 -13.04
C SER A 348 -7.76 -3.18 -11.76
N SER A 349 -7.42 -1.91 -11.87
CA SER A 349 -7.62 -0.91 -10.82
C SER A 349 -8.39 0.27 -11.40
N THR A 350 -9.44 0.69 -10.69
CA THR A 350 -10.29 1.81 -11.09
C THR A 350 -10.20 2.90 -10.05
N GLN A 351 -9.89 4.13 -10.46
CA GLN A 351 -9.99 5.30 -9.59
C GLN A 351 -10.95 6.32 -10.14
N THR A 352 -11.59 7.06 -9.23
CA THR A 352 -12.57 8.09 -9.55
C THR A 352 -12.25 9.38 -8.82
N VAL A 353 -12.48 10.52 -9.47
CA VAL A 353 -12.46 11.85 -8.86
C VAL A 353 -13.69 12.63 -9.29
N THR A 354 -14.37 13.28 -8.35
CA THR A 354 -15.51 14.15 -8.66
C THR A 354 -15.04 15.60 -8.65
N VAL A 355 -15.21 16.29 -9.78
CA VAL A 355 -14.92 17.70 -9.92
C VAL A 355 -16.20 18.47 -9.68
N THR A 356 -16.20 19.27 -8.61
CA THR A 356 -17.36 20.08 -8.21
C THR A 356 -17.35 21.40 -8.97
N VAL A 357 -18.47 21.73 -9.63
CA VAL A 357 -18.67 22.99 -10.36
C VAL A 357 -19.64 23.88 -9.57
N ASN A 358 -19.11 24.95 -9.00
CA ASN A 358 -19.88 25.97 -8.32
C ASN A 358 -20.53 26.89 -9.36
N GLN A 359 -21.85 26.86 -9.44
CA GLN A 359 -22.60 27.79 -10.28
C GLN A 359 -22.56 29.20 -9.67
N PRO A 360 -22.43 30.27 -10.47
CA PRO A 360 -22.57 31.62 -9.95
C PRO A 360 -23.97 31.76 -9.33
N THR A 361 -24.02 32.15 -8.07
CA THR A 361 -25.29 32.45 -7.39
C THR A 361 -26.00 33.55 -8.19
N PRO A 362 -27.26 33.35 -8.62
CA PRO A 362 -27.99 34.38 -9.35
C PRO A 362 -28.07 35.64 -8.47
N THR A 363 -27.63 36.77 -9.00
CA THR A 363 -27.75 38.05 -8.31
C THR A 363 -29.24 38.38 -8.14
N PRO A 364 -29.75 38.53 -6.90
CA PRO A 364 -31.16 38.85 -6.71
C PRO A 364 -31.46 40.22 -7.34
N THR A 365 -32.39 40.24 -8.29
CA THR A 365 -32.90 41.49 -8.87
C THR A 365 -34.24 41.80 -8.23
N ILE A 366 -34.34 42.90 -7.48
CA ILE A 366 -35.61 43.34 -6.90
C ILE A 366 -36.27 44.28 -7.92
N ALA A 367 -37.32 43.79 -8.57
CA ALA A 367 -38.24 44.62 -9.33
C ALA A 367 -39.45 44.96 -8.45
N GLY A 368 -39.70 46.25 -8.23
CA GLY A 368 -40.83 46.72 -7.44
C GLY A 368 -41.41 48.01 -8.04
N THR A 369 -42.73 48.15 -7.92
CA THR A 369 -43.45 49.41 -8.17
C THR A 369 -43.77 50.03 -6.82
N VAL A 370 -43.27 51.23 -6.54
CA VAL A 370 -43.59 51.97 -5.31
C VAL A 370 -44.62 53.02 -5.65
N TYR A 371 -45.81 52.89 -5.08
CA TYR A 371 -46.77 53.98 -5.01
C TYR A 371 -46.42 54.87 -3.83
N MET A 372 -46.11 56.13 -4.10
CA MET A 372 -45.87 57.12 -3.06
C MET A 372 -46.87 58.28 -3.17
N PRO A 373 -47.58 58.64 -2.08
CA PRO A 373 -48.42 59.83 -2.07
C PRO A 373 -47.54 61.07 -2.16
N PHE A 374 -47.70 61.86 -3.22
CA PHE A 374 -47.01 63.14 -3.38
C PHE A 374 -47.90 64.29 -2.89
N SER A 375 -47.38 65.10 -1.96
CA SER A 375 -47.97 66.40 -1.57
C SER A 375 -47.05 67.54 -2.00
N THR A 376 -47.63 68.66 -2.39
CA THR A 376 -46.92 69.87 -2.84
C THR A 376 -46.45 70.78 -1.69
N THR A 377 -46.70 70.38 -0.44
CA THR A 377 -46.35 71.17 0.76
C THR A 377 -44.87 71.02 1.09
N GLY A 378 -44.14 72.13 1.25
CA GLY A 378 -42.73 72.15 1.68
C GLY A 378 -41.68 72.03 0.56
N LEU A 379 -42.06 72.39 -0.65
CA LEU A 379 -41.20 72.38 -1.83
C LEU A 379 -40.24 73.59 -1.84
N THR A 380 -38.97 73.37 -2.17
CA THR A 380 -37.99 74.44 -2.41
C THR A 380 -37.71 74.56 -3.90
N SER A 381 -37.76 75.78 -4.44
CA SER A 381 -37.49 76.04 -5.86
C SER A 381 -36.03 76.45 -6.10
N ASP A 382 -35.45 76.00 -7.19
CA ASP A 382 -34.23 76.61 -7.73
C ASP A 382 -34.55 77.93 -8.46
N THR A 383 -33.51 78.65 -8.87
CA THR A 383 -33.63 79.96 -9.56
C THR A 383 -34.30 79.84 -10.94
N ALA A 384 -34.44 78.64 -11.49
CA ALA A 384 -35.11 78.35 -12.76
C ALA A 384 -36.58 77.94 -12.57
N GLY A 385 -37.11 77.95 -11.34
CA GLY A 385 -38.48 77.57 -11.03
C GLY A 385 -38.72 76.06 -10.99
N ASN A 386 -37.67 75.25 -11.08
CA ASN A 386 -37.78 73.81 -10.87
C ASN A 386 -37.84 73.53 -9.38
N VAL A 387 -38.56 72.47 -9.04
CA VAL A 387 -38.95 72.20 -7.68
C VAL A 387 -38.44 70.83 -7.27
N TRP A 388 -37.85 70.77 -6.08
CA TRP A 388 -37.26 69.56 -5.55
C TRP A 388 -37.98 69.06 -4.31
N LYS A 389 -38.13 67.73 -4.23
CA LYS A 389 -38.51 67.05 -3.01
C LYS A 389 -37.59 65.86 -2.74
N ASN A 390 -36.98 65.88 -1.56
CA ASN A 390 -36.41 64.69 -0.98
C ASN A 390 -37.51 63.64 -0.76
N SER A 391 -37.36 62.48 -1.36
CA SER A 391 -38.13 61.32 -0.90
C SER A 391 -37.57 60.88 0.45
N ASN A 392 -38.36 60.17 1.25
CA ASN A 392 -37.85 59.49 2.46
C ASN A 392 -37.22 58.12 2.13
N PHE A 393 -37.06 57.80 0.85
CA PHE A 393 -36.46 56.55 0.41
C PHE A 393 -34.94 56.63 0.51
N ARG A 394 -34.37 55.72 1.28
CA ARG A 394 -32.92 55.59 1.51
C ARG A 394 -32.55 54.12 1.35
N VAL A 395 -31.46 53.87 0.63
CA VAL A 395 -30.80 52.56 0.64
C VAL A 395 -29.70 52.64 1.69
N LEU A 396 -29.75 51.74 2.66
CA LEU A 396 -28.79 51.66 3.76
C LEU A 396 -27.84 50.48 3.54
N ASP A 397 -26.62 50.57 4.06
CA ASP A 397 -25.73 49.41 4.21
C ASP A 397 -26.12 48.54 5.41
N SER A 398 -25.41 47.43 5.60
CA SER A 398 -25.61 46.52 6.74
C SER A 398 -25.33 47.17 8.10
N GLY A 399 -24.66 48.32 8.14
CA GLY A 399 -24.41 49.14 9.33
C GLY A 399 -25.45 50.26 9.54
N GLY A 400 -26.42 50.42 8.64
CA GLY A 400 -27.44 51.46 8.71
C GLY A 400 -27.02 52.82 8.15
N ALA A 401 -25.87 52.92 7.47
CA ALA A 401 -25.45 54.16 6.81
C ALA A 401 -26.13 54.33 5.45
N ILE A 402 -26.49 55.57 5.09
CA ILE A 402 -27.13 55.87 3.81
C ILE A 402 -26.11 55.74 2.67
N ILE A 403 -26.31 54.75 1.79
CA ILE A 403 -25.51 54.55 0.58
C ILE A 403 -26.08 55.40 -0.57
N ASN A 404 -27.40 55.37 -0.74
CA ASN A 404 -28.08 56.05 -1.83
C ASN A 404 -29.39 56.69 -1.37
N GLN A 405 -29.69 57.86 -1.93
CA GLN A 405 -30.90 58.62 -1.66
C GLN A 405 -31.60 58.94 -2.98
N VAL A 406 -32.90 58.60 -3.05
CA VAL A 406 -33.76 58.94 -4.18
C VAL A 406 -34.40 60.30 -3.93
N GLY A 407 -34.44 61.16 -4.94
CA GLY A 407 -35.28 62.35 -4.92
C GLY A 407 -35.89 62.64 -6.27
N PHE A 408 -36.88 63.54 -6.25
CA PHE A 408 -37.68 63.87 -7.40
C PHE A 408 -37.42 65.32 -7.79
N TYR A 409 -37.23 65.53 -9.09
CA TYR A 409 -36.91 66.80 -9.71
C TYR A 409 -37.88 67.07 -10.87
N GLY A 410 -38.50 68.25 -10.90
CA GLY A 410 -39.41 68.60 -11.99
C GLY A 410 -40.03 69.99 -11.81
N SER A 411 -40.80 70.43 -12.80
CA SER A 411 -41.50 71.73 -12.75
C SER A 411 -42.82 71.61 -11.99
N ALA A 412 -43.21 72.63 -11.23
CA ALA A 412 -44.50 72.65 -10.54
C ALA A 412 -45.67 72.84 -11.53
N GLY A 413 -46.61 71.89 -11.59
CA GLY A 413 -47.83 71.97 -12.41
C GLY A 413 -48.41 70.61 -12.77
N SER A 414 -49.72 70.54 -13.11
CA SER A 414 -50.31 69.33 -13.69
C SER A 414 -49.78 69.13 -15.11
N GLY A 415 -49.47 67.89 -15.50
CA GLY A 415 -48.85 67.58 -16.79
C GLY A 415 -47.34 67.88 -16.87
N ALA A 416 -46.71 68.29 -15.77
CA ALA A 416 -45.26 68.46 -15.70
C ALA A 416 -44.52 67.12 -15.75
N ASN A 417 -43.34 67.13 -16.38
CA ASN A 417 -42.43 66.00 -16.39
C ASN A 417 -41.57 66.02 -15.12
N TRP A 418 -41.50 64.88 -14.45
CA TRP A 418 -40.71 64.67 -13.25
C TRP A 418 -39.72 63.55 -13.45
N GLU A 419 -38.53 63.74 -12.91
CA GLU A 419 -37.41 62.82 -12.95
C GLU A 419 -37.12 62.31 -11.53
N ALA A 420 -36.99 60.99 -11.40
CA ALA A 420 -36.45 60.35 -10.22
C ALA A 420 -34.94 60.18 -10.41
N ARG A 421 -34.16 60.71 -9.48
CA ARG A 421 -32.69 60.65 -9.49
C ARG A 421 -32.18 59.99 -8.22
N VAL A 422 -31.12 59.20 -8.35
CA VAL A 422 -30.39 58.61 -7.22
C VAL A 422 -29.07 59.33 -7.04
N SER A 423 -28.80 59.78 -5.81
CA SER A 423 -27.53 60.41 -5.44
C SER A 423 -26.89 59.68 -4.25
N ASN A 424 -25.56 59.65 -4.24
CA ASN A 424 -24.74 59.09 -3.19
C ASN A 424 -24.41 60.18 -2.16
N SER A 425 -25.25 60.38 -1.13
CA SER A 425 -24.99 61.23 0.04
C SER A 425 -24.68 62.74 -0.16
N ALA A 426 -24.44 63.22 -1.39
CA ALA A 426 -24.07 64.59 -1.70
C ALA A 426 -24.98 65.21 -2.77
N GLY A 427 -26.19 65.63 -2.38
CA GLY A 427 -27.05 66.49 -3.20
C GLY A 427 -27.71 65.82 -4.42
N ILE A 428 -29.04 65.90 -4.52
CA ILE A 428 -29.85 65.19 -5.52
C ILE A 428 -29.79 65.83 -6.92
N THR A 429 -29.28 67.05 -7.03
CA THR A 429 -29.26 67.85 -8.26
C THR A 429 -28.38 67.27 -9.38
N ASP A 430 -27.46 66.35 -9.06
CA ASP A 430 -26.54 65.73 -10.04
C ASP A 430 -26.55 64.19 -9.97
N GLY A 431 -27.68 63.61 -9.53
CA GLY A 431 -27.84 62.15 -9.42
C GLY A 431 -28.16 61.47 -10.76
N THR A 432 -27.81 60.19 -10.87
CA THR A 432 -28.14 59.33 -12.03
C THR A 432 -29.65 59.24 -12.22
N LEU A 433 -30.14 59.56 -13.42
CA LEU A 433 -31.55 59.39 -13.79
C LEU A 433 -31.92 57.90 -13.75
N ILE A 434 -32.91 57.55 -12.94
CA ILE A 434 -33.38 56.15 -12.81
C ILE A 434 -34.79 55.95 -13.36
N ALA A 435 -35.59 57.01 -13.47
CA ALA A 435 -36.89 57.00 -14.11
C ALA A 435 -37.36 58.43 -14.41
N SER A 436 -38.19 58.61 -15.44
CA SER A 436 -38.87 59.86 -15.77
C SER A 436 -40.33 59.60 -16.11
N GLY A 437 -41.25 60.50 -15.75
CA GLY A 437 -42.66 60.35 -16.05
C GLY A 437 -43.46 61.64 -15.89
N THR A 438 -44.64 61.67 -16.50
CA THR A 438 -45.58 62.80 -16.40
C THR A 438 -46.58 62.55 -15.27
N LEU A 439 -46.97 63.59 -14.52
CA LEU A 439 -48.01 63.47 -13.49
C LEU A 439 -49.40 63.33 -14.15
N GLY A 440 -50.14 62.30 -13.74
CA GLY A 440 -51.55 62.10 -14.15
C GLY A 440 -52.51 63.11 -13.50
N THR A 441 -53.72 63.21 -14.05
CA THR A 441 -54.76 64.15 -13.59
C THR A 441 -55.36 63.79 -12.23
N VAL A 442 -55.74 64.84 -11.51
CA VAL A 442 -56.20 64.90 -10.11
C VAL A 442 -57.35 63.93 -9.81
N ALA A 443 -57.22 63.14 -8.75
CA ALA A 443 -58.37 62.65 -7.98
C ALA A 443 -58.39 63.40 -6.64
N GLU A 444 -59.58 63.82 -6.24
CA GLU A 444 -59.88 64.78 -5.17
C GLU A 444 -58.97 64.67 -3.93
N SER A 445 -58.58 65.82 -3.37
CA SER A 445 -57.74 66.04 -2.17
C SER A 445 -56.20 66.06 -2.34
N GLY A 446 -55.68 66.60 -3.43
CA GLY A 446 -54.30 67.13 -3.46
C GLY A 446 -53.16 66.11 -3.42
N PHE A 447 -53.45 64.84 -3.70
CA PHE A 447 -52.45 63.78 -3.86
C PHE A 447 -52.34 63.39 -5.33
N TYR A 448 -51.13 63.41 -5.88
CA TYR A 448 -50.85 62.86 -7.21
C TYR A 448 -50.35 61.43 -7.09
N THR A 449 -50.87 60.52 -7.91
CA THR A 449 -50.36 59.16 -8.02
C THR A 449 -49.47 59.06 -9.26
N GLN A 450 -48.20 58.70 -9.07
CA GLN A 450 -47.33 58.29 -10.16
C GLN A 450 -46.88 56.85 -9.89
N ALA A 451 -47.12 55.97 -10.86
CA ALA A 451 -46.55 54.64 -10.86
C ALA A 451 -45.19 54.73 -11.56
N THR A 452 -44.10 54.72 -10.80
CA THR A 452 -42.75 54.57 -11.35
C THR A 452 -42.25 53.18 -11.01
N ASN A 453 -41.90 52.43 -12.06
CA ASN A 453 -41.20 51.17 -11.93
C ASN A 453 -39.72 51.50 -11.73
N PHE A 454 -39.09 50.98 -10.68
CA PHE A 454 -37.64 51.06 -10.51
C PHE A 454 -37.05 49.65 -10.52
N THR A 455 -35.85 49.54 -11.05
CA THR A 455 -35.05 48.32 -11.03
C THR A 455 -33.78 48.64 -10.26
N LEU A 456 -33.60 48.01 -9.08
CA LEU A 456 -32.37 48.14 -8.29
C LEU A 456 -31.65 46.79 -8.34
N ALA A 457 -30.47 46.77 -8.96
CA ALA A 457 -29.57 45.64 -8.92
C ALA A 457 -28.62 45.82 -7.73
N TYR A 458 -28.76 45.02 -6.66
CA TYR A 458 -27.85 45.09 -5.50
C TYR A 458 -27.59 43.72 -4.87
N ASN A 459 -26.37 43.56 -4.34
CA ASN A 459 -25.79 42.29 -3.90
C ASN A 459 -25.86 42.07 -2.38
N ALA A 460 -26.72 42.79 -1.66
CA ALA A 460 -26.85 42.66 -0.21
C ALA A 460 -28.26 43.03 0.26
N TYR A 461 -28.68 42.43 1.37
CA TYR A 461 -29.95 42.66 2.07
C TYR A 461 -30.40 44.14 2.04
N ALA A 462 -31.40 44.46 1.22
CA ALA A 462 -31.98 45.79 1.18
C ALA A 462 -33.14 45.87 2.18
N VAL A 463 -32.95 46.66 3.25
CA VAL A 463 -34.02 47.00 4.19
C VAL A 463 -34.69 48.28 3.70
N PHE A 464 -35.95 48.20 3.30
CA PHE A 464 -36.71 49.36 2.84
C PHE A 464 -37.57 49.91 4.00
N ARG A 465 -37.37 51.18 4.34
CA ARG A 465 -38.22 51.89 5.32
C ARG A 465 -39.08 52.92 4.59
N VAL A 466 -40.40 52.84 4.78
CA VAL A 466 -41.35 53.82 4.22
C VAL A 466 -41.90 54.65 5.38
N PHE A 467 -41.66 55.96 5.34
CA PHE A 467 -42.19 56.91 6.32
C PHE A 467 -43.42 57.61 5.74
N GLN A 468 -44.55 57.61 6.48
CA GLN A 468 -45.75 58.35 6.12
C GLN A 468 -45.71 59.78 6.69
N SER A 469 -46.17 60.75 5.91
CA SER A 469 -46.70 62.02 6.45
C SER A 469 -48.24 61.94 6.45
N THR A 470 -48.80 62.07 7.65
CA THR A 470 -50.22 62.07 8.05
C THR A 470 -51.27 62.34 6.97
N GLY A 471 -52.23 61.40 6.82
CA GLY A 471 -53.51 61.61 6.13
C GLY A 471 -54.03 60.37 5.41
N THR A 472 -54.99 59.67 6.01
CA THR A 472 -55.97 58.70 5.47
C THR A 472 -55.50 57.61 4.49
N THR A 473 -55.64 56.36 4.94
CA THR A 473 -55.24 55.08 4.34
C THR A 473 -55.82 54.74 2.96
N SER A 474 -54.97 54.22 2.07
CA SER A 474 -55.33 53.17 1.10
C SER A 474 -54.12 52.24 0.89
N TYR A 475 -54.33 50.94 1.03
CA TYR A 475 -53.30 49.91 0.91
C TYR A 475 -53.15 49.50 -0.55
N TYR A 476 -51.94 49.57 -1.11
CA TYR A 476 -51.63 48.93 -2.39
C TYR A 476 -50.58 47.85 -2.18
N LYS A 477 -51.02 46.61 -2.39
CA LYS A 477 -50.21 45.40 -2.41
C LYS A 477 -49.22 45.54 -3.55
N ALA A 478 -47.92 45.38 -3.30
CA ALA A 478 -46.97 45.14 -4.39
C ALA A 478 -47.45 43.87 -5.13
N SER A 479 -47.85 44.02 -6.38
CA SER A 479 -48.30 42.88 -7.18
C SER A 479 -47.12 41.93 -7.38
N SER A 480 -47.23 40.74 -6.80
CA SER A 480 -46.42 39.54 -7.05
C SER A 480 -44.95 39.79 -7.39
N ALA A 481 -44.10 39.88 -6.36
CA ALA A 481 -42.68 39.60 -6.56
C ALA A 481 -42.55 38.16 -7.11
N PRO A 482 -41.71 37.90 -8.13
CA PRO A 482 -41.35 36.53 -8.46
C PRO A 482 -40.65 35.89 -7.25
N SER A 483 -41.09 34.69 -6.88
CA SER A 483 -40.45 33.78 -5.92
C SER A 483 -38.92 33.80 -6.08
N PRO A 484 -38.10 33.94 -5.00
CA PRO A 484 -38.29 33.33 -3.67
C PRO A 484 -38.52 34.30 -2.49
N PHE A 485 -38.87 35.56 -2.73
CA PHE A 485 -38.92 36.56 -1.66
C PHE A 485 -40.19 36.44 -0.79
N SER A 486 -39.99 36.16 0.51
CA SER A 486 -41.04 36.30 1.54
C SER A 486 -40.95 37.69 2.19
N TYR A 487 -42.08 38.36 2.39
CA TYR A 487 -42.13 39.65 3.10
C TYR A 487 -42.75 39.47 4.49
N ASN A 488 -42.13 40.10 5.49
CA ASN A 488 -42.71 40.23 6.84
C ASN A 488 -42.98 41.71 7.12
N LYS A 489 -44.21 42.02 7.52
CA LYS A 489 -44.62 43.36 7.96
C LYS A 489 -44.36 43.47 9.45
N TYR A 490 -43.38 44.28 9.85
CA TYR A 490 -43.13 44.56 11.27
C TYR A 490 -43.72 45.93 11.64
N ASN A 491 -44.50 45.97 12.71
CA ASN A 491 -44.96 47.20 13.35
C ASN A 491 -43.93 47.59 14.42
N ILE A 492 -43.22 48.70 14.23
CA ILE A 492 -42.19 49.12 15.18
C ILE A 492 -42.89 49.95 16.27
N GLY A 493 -43.20 49.30 17.38
CA GLY A 493 -43.82 49.92 18.55
C GLY A 493 -42.90 50.96 19.21
N SER A 494 -43.53 52.09 19.56
CA SER A 494 -43.08 53.26 20.34
C SER A 494 -41.77 53.16 21.12
N GLY A 495 -40.78 53.94 20.67
CA GLY A 495 -39.61 54.36 21.44
C GLY A 495 -39.07 55.67 20.88
N THR A 496 -39.57 56.78 21.43
CA THR A 496 -39.05 58.17 21.43
C THR A 496 -38.49 58.75 20.11
N LEU A 497 -39.21 59.74 19.58
CA LEU A 497 -38.88 60.71 18.50
C LEU A 497 -39.02 60.29 17.02
N TRP A 498 -40.09 59.59 16.61
CA TRP A 498 -40.57 59.62 15.21
C TRP A 498 -42.11 59.47 15.16
N PRO A 499 -42.84 60.03 14.16
CA PRO A 499 -44.30 60.01 14.14
C PRO A 499 -44.86 58.59 14.03
N THR A 500 -46.02 58.38 14.63
CA THR A 500 -46.79 57.12 14.62
C THR A 500 -47.08 56.64 13.20
N GLY A 501 -46.72 55.39 12.88
CA GLY A 501 -47.04 54.73 11.60
C GLY A 501 -45.86 54.33 10.70
N SER A 502 -44.65 54.18 11.24
CA SER A 502 -43.49 53.69 10.47
C SER A 502 -43.58 52.17 10.25
N TYR A 503 -43.50 51.72 8.99
CA TYR A 503 -43.46 50.30 8.63
C TYR A 503 -42.09 49.93 8.06
N GLU A 504 -41.51 48.83 8.53
CA GLU A 504 -40.31 48.22 7.97
C GLU A 504 -40.72 47.05 7.06
N TYR A 505 -40.31 47.09 5.79
CA TYR A 505 -40.43 45.95 4.89
C TYR A 505 -39.04 45.32 4.78
N ARG A 506 -38.88 44.15 5.40
CA ARG A 506 -37.65 43.36 5.33
C ARG A 506 -37.85 42.26 4.30
N PHE A 507 -37.09 42.32 3.22
CA PHE A 507 -37.05 41.26 2.21
C PHE A 507 -35.98 40.25 2.66
N ILE A 508 -36.40 39.02 2.95
CA ILE A 508 -35.51 37.95 3.36
C ILE A 508 -35.38 36.99 2.18
N TYR A 509 -34.14 36.77 1.74
CA TYR A 509 -33.80 35.69 0.81
C TYR A 509 -33.92 34.36 1.57
N GLN A 510 -34.76 33.43 1.10
CA GLN A 510 -34.76 32.05 1.60
C GLN A 510 -33.79 31.19 0.79
#